data_AF-A0A8H4UA99-F1
#
_entry.id   AF-A0A8H4UA99-F1
#
_cell.length_a   1.000
_cell.length_b   1.000
_cell.length_c   1.000
_cell.angle_alpha   90.00
_cell.angle_beta   90.00
_cell.angle_gamma   90.00
#
_symmetry.space_group_name_H-M   'P 1'
#
loop_
_entity.id
_entity.type
_entity.pdbx_description
1 polymer ?
#
loop_
_entity_poly.entity_id
_entity_poly.type
_entity_poly.pdbx_seq_one_letter_code
_entity_poly.pdbx_strand_id
1 'polypeptide(L)'
;MLAWLMRRGWVTQLCTFAYVVVWPEILYEVEYEMEAEDLRAAADADAIDKSSAADADADNAPRTSESSEDHSGTDGSHVPTVTEQAAEQARLERIASKAHREAAEKATAHARKAVPVATTHPSVNDHPHLAGLTPHIILDAKKATGKESRYLSAIARRFNDEKLANSWQVMYKYFDGRCALERIALHEDMKRKLVWNTLTFMSEHLLCTRHW
;
A
#
# COMPACT_ATOMS: atom_id res chain seq x y z
N MET A 1 -1.07 -49.92 10.83
CA MET A 1 -2.54 -50.00 10.62
C MET A 1 -3.13 -48.67 10.15
N LEU A 2 -2.90 -47.54 10.84
CA LEU A 2 -3.44 -46.22 10.45
C LEU A 2 -3.06 -45.76 9.03
N ALA A 3 -1.80 -45.94 8.62
CA ALA A 3 -1.35 -45.59 7.27
C ALA A 3 -2.09 -46.36 6.16
N TRP A 4 -2.57 -47.58 6.44
CA TRP A 4 -3.37 -48.38 5.52
C TRP A 4 -4.78 -47.78 5.38
N LEU A 5 -5.39 -47.36 6.48
CA LEU A 5 -6.69 -46.69 6.49
C LEU A 5 -6.66 -45.36 5.74
N MET A 6 -5.61 -44.55 5.95
CA MET A 6 -5.41 -43.30 5.20
C MET A 6 -5.23 -43.54 3.70
N ARG A 7 -4.41 -44.53 3.30
CA ARG A 7 -4.17 -44.85 1.88
C ARG A 7 -5.42 -45.36 1.15
N ARG A 8 -6.35 -45.97 1.88
CA ARG A 8 -7.61 -46.50 1.34
C ARG A 8 -8.80 -45.55 1.53
N GLY A 9 -8.57 -44.32 2.02
CA GLY A 9 -9.61 -43.29 2.16
C GLY A 9 -10.59 -43.51 3.31
N TRP A 10 -10.29 -44.40 4.26
CA TRP A 10 -11.15 -44.67 5.41
C TRP A 10 -10.95 -43.68 6.57
N VAL A 11 -9.82 -42.97 6.56
CA VAL A 11 -9.48 -41.93 7.54
C VAL A 11 -8.80 -40.79 6.80
N THR A 12 -9.27 -39.55 7.03
CA THR A 12 -8.58 -38.34 6.59
C THR A 12 -7.93 -37.66 7.79
N GLN A 13 -6.83 -36.95 7.54
CA GLN A 13 -6.20 -36.14 8.57
C GLN A 13 -6.91 -34.80 8.67
N LEU A 14 -7.47 -34.50 9.83
CA LEU A 14 -7.93 -33.15 10.14
C LEU A 14 -6.71 -32.21 10.16
N CYS A 15 -6.69 -31.23 9.26
CA CYS A 15 -5.62 -30.25 9.14
C CYS A 15 -6.09 -28.88 9.59
N THR A 16 -5.16 -28.04 10.03
CA THR A 16 -5.43 -26.65 10.41
C THR A 16 -4.93 -25.73 9.30
N PHE A 17 -5.77 -24.82 8.83
CA PHE A 17 -5.45 -23.82 7.82
C PHE A 17 -5.64 -22.43 8.43
N ALA A 18 -5.00 -21.42 7.86
CA ALA A 18 -5.17 -20.05 8.32
C ALA A 18 -5.33 -19.07 7.15
N TYR A 19 -6.05 -17.99 7.45
CA TYR A 19 -6.10 -16.76 6.67
C TYR A 19 -5.62 -15.60 7.55
N VAL A 20 -5.18 -14.51 6.93
CA VAL A 20 -4.79 -13.32 7.70
C VAL A 20 -6.02 -12.44 7.92
N VAL A 21 -6.30 -12.09 9.17
CA VAL A 21 -7.30 -11.08 9.53
C VAL A 21 -6.61 -9.75 9.81
N VAL A 22 -7.09 -8.71 9.13
CA VAL A 22 -6.64 -7.33 9.28
C VAL A 22 -7.71 -6.56 10.04
N TRP A 23 -7.34 -6.10 11.23
CA TRP A 23 -8.26 -5.40 12.11
C TRP A 23 -8.51 -3.95 11.66
N PRO A 24 -9.67 -3.37 11.98
CA PRO A 24 -10.05 -1.99 11.62
C PRO A 24 -8.96 -0.95 11.88
N GLU A 25 -8.25 -1.08 12.99
CA GLU A 25 -7.14 -0.22 13.35
C GLU A 25 -6.03 -0.19 12.30
N ILE A 26 -5.65 -1.36 11.77
CA ILE A 26 -4.61 -1.49 10.73
C ILE A 26 -5.13 -0.98 9.38
N LEU A 27 -6.41 -1.23 9.08
CA LEU A 27 -7.05 -0.69 7.88
C LEU A 27 -7.00 0.83 7.86
N TYR A 28 -7.34 1.44 9.00
CA TYR A 28 -7.31 2.88 9.20
C TYR A 28 -5.90 3.44 9.16
N GLU A 29 -4.93 2.80 9.83
CA GLU A 29 -3.52 3.19 9.80
C GLU A 29 -2.98 3.22 8.36
N VAL A 30 -3.18 2.15 7.59
CA VAL A 30 -2.68 2.08 6.22
C VAL A 30 -3.36 3.09 5.30
N GLU A 31 -4.67 3.34 5.47
CA GLU A 31 -5.35 4.39 4.71
C GLU A 31 -4.81 5.78 5.05
N TYR A 32 -4.60 6.06 6.33
CA TYR A 32 -4.05 7.32 6.81
C TYR A 32 -2.62 7.54 6.28
N GLU A 33 -1.79 6.49 6.26
CA GLU A 33 -0.43 6.53 5.70
C GLU A 33 -0.45 6.77 4.19
N MET A 34 -1.30 6.08 3.42
CA MET A 34 -1.41 6.29 1.97
C MET A 34 -1.89 7.70 1.63
N GLU A 35 -2.89 8.21 2.36
CA GLU A 35 -3.34 9.58 2.17
C GLU A 35 -2.26 10.60 2.53
N ALA A 36 -1.45 10.33 3.56
CA ALA A 36 -0.32 11.19 3.92
C ALA A 36 0.79 11.15 2.84
N GLU A 37 1.07 9.98 2.26
CA GLU A 37 2.01 9.82 1.14
C GLU A 37 1.53 10.59 -0.10
N ASP A 38 0.25 10.49 -0.46
CA ASP A 38 -0.34 11.24 -1.58
C ASP A 38 -0.19 12.76 -1.39
N LEU A 39 -0.44 13.24 -0.16
CA LEU A 39 -0.34 14.65 0.18
C LEU A 39 1.11 15.15 0.12
N ARG A 40 2.06 14.32 0.56
CA ARG A 40 3.49 14.62 0.44
C ARG A 40 3.92 14.65 -1.03
N ALA A 41 3.52 13.66 -1.82
CA ALA A 41 3.83 13.61 -3.24
C ALA A 41 3.27 14.82 -4.01
N ALA A 42 2.06 15.27 -3.67
CA ALA A 42 1.48 16.48 -4.25
C ALA A 42 2.27 17.75 -3.85
N ALA A 43 2.67 17.86 -2.58
CA ALA A 43 3.47 18.99 -2.12
C ALA A 43 4.88 19.02 -2.76
N ASP A 44 5.50 17.85 -2.94
CA ASP A 44 6.80 17.72 -3.60
C ASP A 44 6.70 18.08 -5.10
N ALA A 45 5.61 17.70 -5.78
CA ALA A 45 5.36 18.09 -7.16
C ALA A 45 5.21 19.62 -7.31
N ASP A 46 4.46 20.26 -6.40
CA ASP A 46 4.32 21.72 -6.36
C ASP A 46 5.66 22.44 -6.08
N ALA A 47 6.52 21.85 -5.24
CA ALA A 47 7.83 22.40 -4.92
C ALA A 47 8.78 22.33 -6.12
N ILE A 48 8.76 21.23 -6.87
CA ILE A 48 9.54 21.06 -8.10
C ILE A 48 9.11 22.10 -9.14
N ASP A 49 7.80 22.26 -9.38
CA ASP A 49 7.28 23.20 -10.39
C ASP A 49 7.66 24.67 -10.09
N LYS A 50 7.59 25.07 -8.80
CA LYS A 50 8.03 26.39 -8.35
C LYS A 50 9.54 26.62 -8.51
N SER A 51 10.35 25.59 -8.32
CA SER A 51 11.81 25.69 -8.51
C SER A 51 12.18 25.87 -9.98
N SER A 52 11.51 25.16 -10.90
CA SER A 52 11.71 25.31 -12.34
C SER A 52 11.23 26.66 -12.91
N ALA A 53 10.17 27.25 -12.33
CA ALA A 53 9.71 28.58 -12.73
C ALA A 53 10.68 29.70 -12.30
N ALA A 54 11.38 29.53 -11.17
CA ALA A 54 12.35 30.50 -10.68
C ALA A 54 13.66 30.51 -11.51
N ASP A 55 14.08 29.35 -12.04
CA ASP A 55 15.25 29.26 -12.93
C ASP A 55 14.97 29.81 -14.34
N ALA A 56 13.71 29.76 -14.81
CA ALA A 56 13.33 30.29 -16.13
C ALA A 56 13.24 31.84 -16.19
N ASP A 57 13.08 32.51 -15.05
CA ASP A 57 12.99 33.98 -14.97
C ASP A 57 14.37 34.67 -14.98
N ALA A 58 15.46 33.91 -14.79
CA ALA A 58 16.82 34.45 -14.75
C ALA A 58 17.46 34.65 -16.14
N ASP A 59 16.92 34.06 -17.21
CA ASP A 59 17.55 34.05 -18.55
C ASP A 59 16.80 34.84 -19.63
N ASN A 60 15.67 35.50 -19.29
CA ASN A 60 14.86 36.21 -20.28
C ASN A 60 15.26 37.70 -20.43
N ALA A 61 16.49 37.94 -20.90
CA ALA A 61 16.87 39.23 -21.49
C ALA A 61 16.33 39.30 -22.94
N PRO A 62 15.60 40.35 -23.35
CA PRO A 62 14.95 40.37 -24.65
C PRO A 62 15.99 40.54 -25.75
N ARG A 63 16.27 39.48 -26.51
CA ARG A 63 17.01 39.57 -27.78
C ARG A 63 16.01 39.73 -28.92
N THR A 64 15.83 40.98 -29.35
CA THR A 64 15.25 41.31 -30.65
C THR A 64 16.15 40.74 -31.74
N SER A 65 15.61 39.89 -32.61
CA SER A 65 16.28 39.50 -33.86
C SER A 65 15.25 39.36 -34.96
N GLU A 66 15.55 40.06 -36.05
CA GLU A 66 14.69 40.33 -37.19
C GLU A 66 14.61 39.15 -38.16
N SER A 67 13.54 39.22 -38.96
CA SER A 67 13.06 38.35 -40.04
C SER A 67 14.11 37.76 -41.01
N SER A 68 13.82 36.56 -41.53
CA SER A 68 14.10 36.15 -42.93
C SER A 68 13.23 34.94 -43.33
N GLU A 69 12.65 35.02 -44.53
CA GLU A 69 11.67 34.09 -45.11
C GLU A 69 12.26 32.85 -45.81
N ASP A 70 11.35 31.88 -46.03
CA ASP A 70 11.26 30.88 -47.11
C ASP A 70 12.19 29.64 -47.16
N HIS A 71 11.56 28.45 -47.03
CA HIS A 71 11.53 27.44 -48.10
C HIS A 71 10.54 26.27 -47.83
N SER A 72 9.93 25.83 -48.93
CA SER A 72 8.95 24.75 -49.13
C SER A 72 9.35 23.34 -48.65
N GLY A 73 8.40 22.59 -48.09
CA GLY A 73 8.46 21.12 -48.04
C GLY A 73 7.57 20.50 -46.95
N THR A 74 6.58 19.72 -47.37
CA THR A 74 5.73 18.79 -46.59
C THR A 74 6.46 18.07 -45.44
N ASP A 75 6.06 18.32 -44.18
CA ASP A 75 5.61 17.32 -43.19
C ASP A 75 5.01 18.04 -41.96
N GLY A 76 3.98 17.47 -41.34
CA GLY A 76 3.13 18.13 -40.34
C GLY A 76 3.79 18.43 -38.99
N SER A 77 4.64 19.47 -38.92
CA SER A 77 5.16 20.03 -37.68
C SER A 77 4.56 21.41 -37.41
N HIS A 78 3.51 21.43 -36.58
CA HIS A 78 2.89 22.66 -36.12
C HIS A 78 3.85 23.35 -35.13
N VAL A 79 4.55 24.40 -35.56
CA VAL A 79 5.33 25.25 -34.65
C VAL A 79 4.33 26.20 -33.98
N PRO A 80 4.04 26.05 -32.68
CA PRO A 80 3.03 26.84 -32.02
C PRO A 80 3.40 28.33 -32.02
N THR A 81 2.43 29.16 -32.35
CA THR A 81 2.63 30.63 -32.36
C THR A 81 2.81 31.15 -30.92
N VAL A 82 3.50 32.28 -30.74
CA VAL A 82 3.71 32.89 -29.40
C VAL A 82 2.39 33.11 -28.67
N THR A 83 1.32 33.45 -29.40
CA THR A 83 -0.04 33.60 -28.87
C THR A 83 -0.66 32.29 -28.39
N GLU A 84 -0.36 31.19 -29.06
CA GLU A 84 -0.84 29.86 -28.70
C GLU A 84 -0.08 29.30 -27.51
N GLN A 85 1.24 29.53 -27.43
CA GLN A 85 2.04 29.20 -26.26
C GLN A 85 1.55 29.93 -25.00
N ALA A 86 1.20 31.21 -25.12
CA ALA A 86 0.59 31.97 -24.02
C ALA A 86 -0.80 31.42 -23.62
N ALA A 87 -1.61 30.98 -24.59
CA ALA A 87 -2.91 30.37 -24.32
C ALA A 87 -2.79 28.99 -23.65
N GLU A 88 -1.83 28.16 -24.08
CA GLU A 88 -1.45 26.89 -23.46
C GLU A 88 -0.97 27.09 -22.02
N GLN A 89 -0.06 28.03 -21.78
CA GLN A 89 0.44 28.35 -20.45
C GLN A 89 -0.68 28.82 -19.51
N ALA A 90 -1.56 29.72 -19.96
CA ALA A 90 -2.72 30.17 -19.20
C ALA A 90 -3.73 29.05 -18.92
N ARG A 91 -3.77 28.01 -19.75
CA ARG A 91 -4.59 26.81 -19.51
C ARG A 91 -3.94 25.91 -18.46
N LEU A 92 -2.63 25.69 -18.53
CA LEU A 92 -1.87 24.90 -17.57
C LEU A 92 -1.92 25.54 -16.17
N GLU A 93 -1.76 26.86 -16.07
CA GLU A 93 -1.83 27.58 -14.79
C GLU A 93 -3.19 27.43 -14.10
N ARG A 94 -4.29 27.43 -14.85
CA ARG A 94 -5.64 27.17 -14.32
C ARG A 94 -5.79 25.74 -13.80
N ILE A 95 -5.20 24.76 -14.48
CA ILE A 95 -5.19 23.36 -14.04
C ILE A 95 -4.37 23.23 -12.76
N ALA A 96 -3.18 23.81 -12.72
CA ALA A 96 -2.30 23.81 -11.55
C ALA A 96 -2.97 24.48 -10.33
N SER A 97 -3.58 25.66 -10.53
CA SER A 97 -4.31 26.37 -9.46
C SER A 97 -5.47 25.54 -8.91
N LYS A 98 -6.20 24.83 -9.77
CA LYS A 98 -7.28 23.92 -9.36
C LYS A 98 -6.72 22.72 -8.59
N ALA A 99 -5.65 22.11 -9.08
CA ALA A 99 -4.99 20.98 -8.43
C ALA A 99 -4.46 21.35 -7.03
N HIS A 100 -3.83 22.52 -6.89
CA HIS A 100 -3.36 23.04 -5.60
C HIS A 100 -4.51 23.24 -4.61
N ARG A 101 -5.65 23.80 -5.07
CA ARG A 101 -6.83 23.97 -4.20
C ARG A 101 -7.38 22.62 -3.73
N GLU A 102 -7.50 21.65 -4.64
CA GLU A 102 -7.96 20.30 -4.30
C GLU A 102 -7.00 19.58 -3.35
N ALA A 103 -5.68 19.74 -3.56
CA ALA A 103 -4.66 19.21 -2.66
C ALA A 103 -4.72 19.86 -1.27
N ALA A 104 -4.91 21.18 -1.19
CA ALA A 104 -5.09 21.89 0.07
C ALA A 104 -6.37 21.45 0.79
N GLU A 105 -7.49 21.30 0.08
CA GLU A 105 -8.73 20.76 0.65
C GLU A 105 -8.52 19.33 1.18
N LYS A 106 -7.86 18.44 0.43
CA LYS A 106 -7.50 17.08 0.87
C LYS A 106 -6.58 17.11 2.09
N ALA A 107 -5.60 18.01 2.15
CA ALA A 107 -4.70 18.17 3.28
C ALA A 107 -5.44 18.62 4.55
N THR A 108 -6.36 19.58 4.43
CA THR A 108 -7.18 20.00 5.57
C THR A 108 -8.13 18.91 6.05
N ALA A 109 -8.64 18.08 5.13
CA ALA A 109 -9.47 16.92 5.48
C ALA A 109 -8.66 15.85 6.22
N HIS A 110 -7.44 15.54 5.75
CA HIS A 110 -6.53 14.60 6.42
C HIS A 110 -6.11 15.09 7.80
N ALA A 111 -5.80 16.39 7.94
CA ALA A 111 -5.45 16.99 9.23
C ALA A 111 -6.58 16.95 10.27
N ARG A 112 -7.84 16.80 9.85
CA ARG A 112 -9.00 16.63 10.75
C ARG A 112 -9.19 15.18 11.21
N LYS A 113 -8.57 14.20 10.52
CA LYS A 113 -8.66 12.79 10.90
C LYS A 113 -7.86 12.53 12.17
N ALA A 114 -8.33 11.60 12.99
CA ALA A 114 -7.59 11.19 14.18
C ALA A 114 -6.28 10.51 13.78
N VAL A 115 -5.17 10.88 14.39
CA VAL A 115 -3.88 10.21 14.13
C VAL A 115 -3.98 8.75 14.59
N PRO A 116 -3.63 7.76 13.75
CA PRO A 116 -3.64 6.36 14.15
C PRO A 116 -2.61 6.12 15.24
N VAL A 117 -3.03 5.49 16.34
CA VAL A 117 -2.16 5.05 17.43
C VAL A 117 -2.23 3.54 17.52
N ALA A 118 -1.08 2.88 17.39
CA ALA A 118 -0.99 1.43 17.47
C ALA A 118 -1.29 0.94 18.90
N THR A 119 -2.38 0.20 19.06
CA THR A 119 -2.73 -0.46 20.31
C THR A 119 -2.04 -1.82 20.41
N THR A 120 -1.93 -2.36 21.63
CA THR A 120 -1.33 -3.68 21.87
C THR A 120 -2.20 -4.82 21.35
N HIS A 121 -3.53 -4.63 21.32
CA HIS A 121 -4.50 -5.65 20.91
C HIS A 121 -5.52 -5.03 19.93
N PRO A 122 -5.22 -5.01 18.63
CA PRO A 122 -6.10 -4.42 17.62
C PRO A 122 -7.48 -5.09 17.53
N SER A 123 -7.61 -6.32 17.99
CA SER A 123 -8.87 -7.08 17.98
C SER A 123 -9.95 -6.55 18.92
N VAL A 124 -9.57 -5.79 19.95
CA VAL A 124 -10.48 -5.25 20.98
C VAL A 124 -10.57 -3.73 20.93
N ASN A 125 -10.07 -3.11 19.86
CA ASN A 125 -10.02 -1.66 19.74
C ASN A 125 -11.38 -1.10 19.25
N ASP A 126 -12.11 -0.47 20.17
CA ASP A 126 -13.43 0.12 19.93
C ASP A 126 -13.39 1.66 19.83
N HIS A 127 -12.28 2.25 19.38
CA HIS A 127 -12.20 3.70 19.23
C HIS A 127 -13.26 4.26 18.24
N PRO A 128 -13.86 5.45 18.50
CA PRO A 128 -14.96 5.98 17.68
C PRO A 128 -14.62 6.18 16.19
N HIS A 129 -13.35 6.47 15.86
CA HIS A 129 -12.91 6.65 14.48
C HIS A 129 -12.80 5.33 13.70
N LEU A 130 -12.84 4.19 14.40
CA LEU A 130 -12.90 2.86 13.80
C LEU A 130 -14.34 2.34 13.66
N ALA A 131 -15.32 3.05 14.24
CA ALA A 131 -16.71 2.65 14.16
C ALA A 131 -17.19 2.59 12.70
N GLY A 132 -17.72 1.44 12.31
CA GLY A 132 -18.19 1.19 10.94
C GLY A 132 -17.16 0.55 10.02
N LEU A 133 -15.89 0.44 10.42
CA LEU A 133 -14.90 -0.35 9.71
C LEU A 133 -15.03 -1.83 10.10
N THR A 134 -15.17 -2.70 9.11
CA THR A 134 -15.20 -4.15 9.32
C THR A 134 -13.81 -4.76 9.15
N PRO A 135 -13.41 -5.75 9.95
CA PRO A 135 -12.18 -6.50 9.71
C PRO A 135 -12.13 -7.07 8.29
N HIS A 136 -10.94 -7.04 7.66
CA HIS A 136 -10.70 -7.56 6.31
C HIS A 136 -9.95 -8.88 6.38
N ILE A 137 -10.32 -9.86 5.56
CA ILE A 137 -9.65 -11.16 5.51
C ILE A 137 -8.87 -11.26 4.20
N ILE A 138 -7.55 -11.43 4.31
CA ILE A 138 -6.68 -11.71 3.16
C ILE A 138 -6.72 -13.22 2.90
N LEU A 139 -7.28 -13.60 1.76
CA LEU A 139 -7.49 -15.01 1.41
C LEU A 139 -6.21 -15.73 0.97
N ASP A 140 -5.28 -15.01 0.32
CA ASP A 140 -4.01 -15.54 -0.17
C ASP A 140 -2.90 -14.51 0.12
N ALA A 141 -2.33 -14.59 1.33
CA ALA A 141 -1.32 -13.63 1.75
C ALA A 141 -0.05 -13.68 0.90
N LYS A 142 0.23 -14.80 0.20
CA LYS A 142 1.34 -14.91 -0.74
C LYS A 142 1.17 -14.03 -1.97
N LYS A 143 -0.08 -13.79 -2.40
CA LYS A 143 -0.41 -12.99 -3.59
C LYS A 143 -0.92 -11.59 -3.26
N ALA A 144 -0.86 -11.20 -2.00
CA ALA A 144 -1.25 -9.86 -1.57
C ALA A 144 -0.43 -8.79 -2.31
N THR A 145 -1.14 -7.86 -2.97
CA THR A 145 -0.54 -6.74 -3.69
C THR A 145 -1.23 -5.44 -3.31
N GLY A 146 -0.60 -4.30 -3.63
CA GLY A 146 -1.15 -2.97 -3.32
C GLY A 146 -1.44 -2.80 -1.83
N LYS A 147 -2.71 -2.55 -1.50
CA LYS A 147 -3.16 -2.27 -0.12
C LYS A 147 -2.97 -3.46 0.83
N GLU A 148 -3.19 -4.68 0.35
CA GLU A 148 -3.03 -5.88 1.20
C GLU A 148 -1.57 -6.13 1.58
N SER A 149 -0.63 -5.85 0.69
CA SER A 149 0.80 -5.92 1.00
C SER A 149 1.17 -4.94 2.11
N ARG A 150 0.63 -3.70 2.06
CA ARG A 150 0.80 -2.70 3.13
C ARG A 150 0.20 -3.17 4.46
N TYR A 151 -0.96 -3.83 4.45
CA TYR A 151 -1.51 -4.43 5.68
C TYR A 151 -0.58 -5.48 6.29
N LEU A 152 -0.01 -6.37 5.47
CA LEU A 152 0.94 -7.38 5.95
C LEU A 152 2.20 -6.75 6.54
N SER A 153 2.70 -5.66 5.94
CA SER A 153 3.82 -4.88 6.47
C SER A 153 3.47 -4.15 7.77
N ALA A 154 2.26 -3.58 7.88
CA ALA A 154 1.79 -2.93 9.10
C ALA A 154 1.65 -3.93 10.26
N ILE A 155 1.13 -5.13 10.00
CA ILE A 155 1.11 -6.22 10.99
C ILE A 155 2.53 -6.57 11.44
N ALA A 156 3.46 -6.72 10.50
CA ALA A 156 4.85 -7.06 10.81
C ALA A 156 5.53 -6.01 11.72
N ARG A 157 5.27 -4.72 11.49
CA ARG A 157 5.81 -3.61 12.30
C ARG A 157 5.30 -3.61 13.74
N ARG A 158 4.12 -4.18 14.00
CA ARG A 158 3.49 -4.23 15.32
C ARG A 158 4.05 -5.32 16.22
N PHE A 159 4.85 -6.24 15.69
CA PHE A 159 5.52 -7.24 16.50
C PHE A 159 6.72 -6.62 17.23
N ASN A 160 6.69 -6.68 18.57
CA ASN A 160 7.78 -6.16 19.42
C ASN A 160 9.11 -6.93 19.28
N ASP A 161 9.07 -8.17 18.79
CA ASP A 161 10.24 -9.02 18.58
C ASP A 161 10.60 -9.09 17.09
N GLU A 162 11.82 -8.65 16.75
CA GLU A 162 12.36 -8.71 15.40
C GLU A 162 12.36 -10.14 14.83
N LYS A 163 12.58 -11.15 15.68
CA LYS A 163 12.51 -12.56 15.27
C LYS A 163 11.11 -12.97 14.87
N LEU A 164 10.10 -12.42 15.56
CA LEU A 164 8.70 -12.68 15.24
C LEU A 164 8.32 -11.99 13.92
N ALA A 165 8.75 -10.75 13.72
CA ALA A 165 8.57 -10.03 12.46
C ALA A 165 9.23 -10.74 11.27
N ASN A 166 10.46 -11.24 11.45
CA ASN A 166 11.15 -12.03 10.42
C ASN A 166 10.43 -13.37 10.16
N SER A 167 9.94 -14.03 11.21
CA SER A 167 9.17 -15.27 11.07
C SER A 167 7.85 -15.02 10.34
N TRP A 168 7.20 -13.87 10.54
CA TRP A 168 5.98 -13.50 9.83
C TRP A 168 6.22 -13.45 8.33
N GLN A 169 7.31 -12.81 7.89
CA GLN A 169 7.68 -12.72 6.47
C GLN A 169 7.88 -14.09 5.82
N VAL A 170 8.39 -15.06 6.58
CA VAL A 170 8.57 -16.44 6.11
C VAL A 170 7.23 -17.19 6.09
N MET A 171 6.40 -17.02 7.13
CA MET A 171 5.22 -17.84 7.36
C MET A 171 3.96 -17.37 6.62
N TYR A 172 3.80 -16.07 6.32
CA TYR A 172 2.54 -15.58 5.74
C TYR A 172 2.21 -16.22 4.40
N LYS A 173 3.22 -16.68 3.64
CA LYS A 173 3.02 -17.38 2.36
C LYS A 173 2.26 -18.71 2.48
N TYR A 174 2.08 -19.23 3.70
CA TYR A 174 1.29 -20.41 4.01
C TYR A 174 -0.13 -20.10 4.50
N PHE A 175 -0.48 -18.82 4.70
CA PHE A 175 -1.81 -18.39 5.14
C PHE A 175 -2.73 -18.13 3.94
N ASP A 176 -2.95 -19.19 3.15
CA ASP A 176 -3.73 -19.18 1.91
C ASP A 176 -4.96 -20.10 1.94
N GLY A 177 -5.23 -20.71 3.10
CA GLY A 177 -6.28 -21.72 3.25
C GLY A 177 -6.02 -23.06 2.55
N ARG A 178 -4.87 -23.24 1.90
CA ARG A 178 -4.51 -24.47 1.14
C ARG A 178 -3.33 -25.21 1.76
N CYS A 179 -2.43 -24.48 2.40
CA CYS A 179 -1.29 -25.04 3.10
C CYS A 179 -1.65 -25.31 4.57
N ALA A 180 -1.67 -26.59 4.96
CA ALA A 180 -1.86 -26.96 6.36
C ALA A 180 -0.71 -26.42 7.23
N LEU A 181 -1.03 -25.77 8.35
CA LEU A 181 -0.06 -25.19 9.29
C LEU A 181 0.91 -26.25 9.84
N GLU A 182 0.43 -27.49 9.99
CA GLU A 182 1.23 -28.64 10.42
C GLU A 182 2.44 -28.91 9.51
N ARG A 183 2.38 -28.48 8.24
CA ARG A 183 3.43 -28.72 7.24
C ARG A 183 4.51 -27.64 7.23
N ILE A 184 4.28 -26.47 7.83
CA ILE A 184 5.24 -25.35 7.83
C ILE A 184 6.58 -25.79 8.43
N ALA A 185 6.55 -26.53 9.54
CA ALA A 185 7.76 -27.05 10.19
C ALA A 185 8.63 -27.92 9.26
N LEU A 186 8.01 -28.69 8.37
CA LEU A 186 8.72 -29.51 7.40
C LEU A 186 9.24 -28.67 6.22
N HIS A 187 8.46 -27.70 5.75
CA HIS A 187 8.83 -26.87 4.62
C HIS A 187 9.93 -25.85 4.93
N GLU A 188 10.00 -25.38 6.18
CA GLU A 188 10.98 -24.39 6.64
C GLU A 188 12.13 -25.00 7.44
N ASP A 189 12.21 -26.34 7.54
CA ASP A 189 13.18 -27.07 8.37
C ASP A 189 13.25 -26.57 9.83
N MET A 190 12.08 -26.25 10.39
CA MET A 190 11.93 -25.71 11.73
C MET A 190 11.43 -26.78 12.72
N LYS A 191 11.83 -26.66 13.98
CA LYS A 191 11.24 -27.49 15.05
C LYS A 191 9.75 -27.23 15.14
N ARG A 192 8.92 -28.27 15.13
CA ARG A 192 7.45 -28.18 15.26
C ARG A 192 7.01 -27.31 16.45
N LYS A 193 7.66 -27.46 17.61
CA LYS A 193 7.38 -26.64 18.80
C LYS A 193 7.63 -25.15 18.56
N LEU A 194 8.70 -24.81 17.84
CA LEU A 194 9.02 -23.43 17.50
C LEU A 194 7.93 -22.83 16.61
N VAL A 195 7.54 -23.53 15.54
CA VAL A 195 6.48 -23.06 14.62
C VAL A 195 5.17 -22.81 15.36
N TRP A 196 4.71 -23.75 16.19
CA TRP A 196 3.45 -23.55 16.94
C TRP A 196 3.53 -22.41 17.94
N ASN A 197 4.66 -22.23 18.63
CA ASN A 197 4.86 -21.08 19.50
C ASN A 197 4.77 -19.77 18.70
N THR A 198 5.45 -19.69 17.55
CA THR A 198 5.41 -18.52 16.66
C THR A 198 3.98 -18.24 16.16
N LEU A 199 3.24 -19.26 15.69
CA LEU A 199 1.85 -19.12 15.25
C LEU A 199 0.93 -18.67 16.40
N THR A 200 1.20 -19.10 17.63
CA THR A 200 0.44 -18.67 18.81
C THR A 200 0.65 -17.17 19.08
N PHE A 201 1.89 -16.68 18.96
CA PHE A 201 2.17 -15.24 19.11
C PHE A 201 1.52 -14.39 18.03
N MET A 202 1.33 -14.92 16.82
CA MET A 202 0.68 -14.23 15.70
C MET A 202 -0.84 -14.44 15.66
N SER A 203 -1.41 -15.22 16.58
CA SER A 203 -2.78 -15.73 16.48
C SER A 203 -3.87 -14.66 16.42
N GLU A 204 -3.61 -13.47 16.97
CA GLU A 204 -4.53 -12.33 16.87
C GLU A 204 -4.78 -11.91 15.42
N HIS A 205 -3.83 -12.15 14.51
CA HIS A 205 -3.95 -11.85 13.09
C HIS A 205 -4.27 -13.07 12.22
N LEU A 206 -4.58 -14.22 12.84
CA LEU A 206 -4.85 -15.46 12.12
C LEU A 206 -6.29 -15.94 12.35
N LEU A 207 -7.02 -16.09 11.25
CA LEU A 207 -8.29 -16.80 11.25
C LEU A 207 -8.03 -18.28 10.93
N CYS A 208 -8.04 -19.12 11.96
CA CYS A 208 -7.78 -20.55 11.82
C CYS A 208 -9.06 -21.34 11.49
N THR A 209 -9.00 -22.19 10.47
CA THR A 209 -10.07 -23.13 10.11
C THR A 209 -9.53 -24.56 10.17
N ARG A 210 -10.40 -25.53 10.47
CA ARG A 210 -10.03 -26.95 10.49
C ARG A 210 -10.92 -27.73 9.54
N HIS A 211 -10.31 -28.39 8.57
CA HIS A 211 -11.01 -29.27 7.64
C HIS A 211 -10.09 -30.38 7.13
N TRP A 212 -10.68 -31.31 6.38
CA TRP A 212 -10.00 -32.43 5.72
C TRP A 212 -9.64 -32.11 4.27
#